data_AF-A0A8C3CHX2-F1
#
_entry.id   AF-A0A8C3CHX2-F1
#
_cell.length_a   1.000
_cell.length_b   1.000
_cell.length_c   1.000
_cell.angle_alpha   90.00
_cell.angle_beta   90.00
_cell.angle_gamma   90.00
#
_symmetry.space_group_name_H-M   'P 1'
#
loop_
_entity.id
_entity.type
_entity.pdbx_description
1 polymer ?
#
loop_
_entity_poly.entity_id
_entity_poly.type
_entity_poly.pdbx_seq_one_letter_code
_entity_poly.pdbx_strand_id
1 'polypeptide(L)'
;TAARRWGGPAPCLCPPGLGGPLCDLPDPSGACRNGGTAFGTSCVCPPGFGGARCQLPEPPTSCLNGGTLGGGACRCPPGTWGPRCECVGVSCLNGGVANRTECLCPPGFSGLTCERPDPGARCANGSTAVGDRCLCPPGLSGRRCDVRDEATACQHGGTAVGTECYCPPGFEGPRCERKMGMKGMGTGMKIGVGVKKDLG
;
A
#
# COMPACT_ATOMS: atom_id res chain seq x y z
N THR A 1 -39.10 17.03 -31.02
CA THR A 1 -39.39 17.35 -29.61
C THR A 1 -38.91 16.19 -28.76
N ALA A 2 -37.98 16.27 -27.81
CA ALA A 2 -37.35 17.39 -27.12
C ALA A 2 -35.93 16.97 -26.69
N ALA A 3 -35.02 17.94 -26.67
CA ALA A 3 -33.69 17.82 -26.13
C ALA A 3 -33.71 17.62 -24.61
N ARG A 4 -32.81 16.80 -24.08
CA ARG A 4 -32.23 17.04 -22.76
C ARG A 4 -30.73 17.21 -22.91
N ARG A 5 -30.34 18.48 -22.82
CA ARG A 5 -28.97 18.95 -22.63
C ARG A 5 -28.51 18.53 -21.24
N TRP A 6 -27.38 17.85 -21.16
CA TRP A 6 -26.49 17.86 -19.99
C TRP A 6 -25.34 18.80 -20.33
N GLY A 7 -25.22 19.91 -19.61
CA GLY A 7 -24.15 20.88 -19.78
C GLY A 7 -22.90 20.50 -18.97
N GLY A 8 -21.93 19.85 -19.62
CA GLY A 8 -20.45 19.94 -19.50
C GLY A 8 -19.71 19.63 -18.17
N PRO A 9 -18.41 19.25 -18.21
CA PRO A 9 -17.69 18.48 -19.22
C PRO A 9 -17.06 17.22 -18.57
N ALA A 10 -17.67 16.07 -18.76
CA ALA A 10 -16.93 14.81 -18.73
C ALA A 10 -17.08 14.22 -20.12
N PRO A 11 -16.07 14.31 -21.01
CA PRO A 11 -16.12 13.50 -22.21
C PRO A 11 -16.04 12.05 -21.75
N CYS A 12 -16.97 11.23 -22.24
CA CYS A 12 -17.04 9.80 -21.98
C CYS A 12 -15.64 9.17 -21.99
N LEU A 13 -15.32 8.37 -20.97
CA LEU A 13 -14.08 7.59 -21.00
C LEU A 13 -14.16 6.62 -22.17
N CYS A 14 -13.28 6.82 -23.15
CA CYS A 14 -13.14 5.96 -24.30
C CYS A 14 -12.21 4.77 -23.98
N PRO A 15 -12.31 3.65 -24.74
CA PRO A 15 -11.36 2.54 -24.64
C PRO A 15 -9.92 3.01 -24.87
N PRO A 16 -8.90 2.31 -24.32
CA PRO A 16 -7.50 2.69 -24.48
C PRO A 16 -7.11 2.86 -25.95
N GLY A 17 -6.68 4.06 -26.33
CA GLY A 17 -6.27 4.37 -27.71
C GLY A 17 -7.36 4.95 -28.60
N LEU A 18 -8.59 5.20 -28.10
CA LEU A 18 -9.66 5.92 -28.81
C LEU A 18 -10.21 7.15 -28.05
N GLY A 19 -10.63 8.19 -28.76
CA GLY A 19 -10.97 9.52 -28.28
C GLY A 19 -11.98 10.23 -29.20
N GLY A 20 -12.30 11.49 -28.90
CA GLY A 20 -13.38 12.23 -29.56
C GLY A 20 -14.74 12.04 -28.88
N PRO A 21 -15.77 12.82 -29.26
CA PRO A 21 -17.08 12.84 -28.58
C PRO A 21 -17.87 11.53 -28.71
N LEU A 22 -17.49 10.67 -29.67
CA LEU A 22 -18.10 9.37 -29.95
C LEU A 22 -17.12 8.19 -29.76
N CYS A 23 -15.87 8.44 -29.36
CA CYS A 23 -14.80 7.42 -29.24
C CYS A 23 -14.40 6.73 -30.57
N ASP A 24 -14.56 7.40 -31.71
CA ASP A 24 -14.24 6.85 -33.03
C ASP A 24 -12.89 7.35 -33.59
N LEU A 25 -12.23 8.27 -32.89
CA LEU A 25 -10.92 8.81 -33.28
C LEU A 25 -9.82 8.13 -32.46
N PRO A 26 -8.57 8.03 -32.94
CA PRO A 26 -7.46 7.61 -32.11
C PRO A 26 -7.18 8.61 -30.97
N ASP A 27 -6.98 8.09 -29.76
CA ASP A 27 -6.78 8.89 -28.55
C ASP A 27 -5.32 9.35 -28.35
N PRO A 28 -5.11 10.64 -28.10
CA PRO A 28 -3.81 11.14 -27.67
C PRO A 28 -3.55 11.00 -26.17
N SER A 29 -4.49 10.58 -25.30
CA SER A 29 -4.18 10.38 -23.86
C SER A 29 -3.44 9.06 -23.57
N GLY A 30 -3.44 8.11 -24.52
CA GLY A 30 -2.44 7.04 -24.61
C GLY A 30 -1.08 7.48 -25.19
N ALA A 31 -0.82 8.79 -25.34
CA ALA A 31 0.31 9.28 -26.14
C ALA A 31 1.66 9.41 -25.48
N CYS A 32 1.74 9.81 -24.23
CA CYS A 32 3.04 10.09 -23.64
C CYS A 32 3.61 8.80 -23.05
N ARG A 33 4.71 8.32 -23.62
CA ARG A 33 5.45 7.15 -23.15
C ARG A 33 6.47 7.55 -22.08
N ASN A 34 7.02 6.54 -21.41
CA ASN A 34 8.15 6.69 -20.48
C ASN A 34 7.93 7.73 -19.36
N GLY A 35 6.69 7.89 -18.90
CA GLY A 35 6.35 8.83 -17.82
C GLY A 35 6.19 10.28 -18.26
N GLY A 36 6.02 10.57 -19.55
CA GLY A 36 5.71 11.91 -20.04
C GLY A 36 4.33 12.42 -19.61
N THR A 37 4.25 13.71 -19.35
CA THR A 37 3.02 14.40 -18.91
C THR A 37 2.31 14.99 -20.12
N ALA A 38 1.03 14.69 -20.30
CA ALA A 38 0.24 15.24 -21.38
C ALA A 38 -0.11 16.72 -21.11
N PHE A 39 0.09 17.57 -22.11
CA PHE A 39 -0.30 18.98 -22.11
C PHE A 39 -1.05 19.28 -23.41
N GLY A 40 -2.38 19.17 -23.37
CA GLY A 40 -3.22 19.25 -24.57
C GLY A 40 -2.95 18.09 -25.53
N THR A 41 -2.52 18.39 -26.76
CA THR A 41 -2.14 17.40 -27.79
C THR A 41 -0.65 17.06 -27.79
N SER A 42 0.14 17.64 -26.89
CA SER A 42 1.59 17.52 -26.85
C SER A 42 2.04 16.84 -25.56
N CYS A 43 3.20 16.17 -25.60
CA CYS A 43 3.81 15.57 -24.43
C CYS A 43 4.97 16.43 -23.90
N VAL A 44 4.98 16.66 -22.59
CA VAL A 44 6.15 17.14 -21.87
C VAL A 44 6.95 15.93 -21.43
N CYS A 45 8.14 15.76 -22.01
CA CYS A 45 8.95 14.58 -21.78
C CYS A 45 9.84 14.70 -20.55
N PRO A 46 9.99 13.60 -19.78
CA PRO A 46 10.93 13.57 -18.67
C PRO A 46 12.36 13.57 -19.22
N PRO A 47 13.36 13.92 -18.38
CA PRO A 47 14.75 13.92 -18.78
C PRO A 47 15.17 12.58 -19.40
N GLY A 48 15.96 12.63 -20.47
CA GLY A 48 16.43 11.43 -21.18
C GLY A 48 15.43 10.84 -22.17
N PHE A 49 14.29 11.52 -22.41
CA PHE A 49 13.32 11.12 -23.42
C PHE A 49 12.84 12.30 -24.26
N GLY A 50 12.60 12.06 -25.54
CA GLY A 50 12.15 13.03 -26.53
C GLY A 50 11.21 12.41 -27.57
N GLY A 51 10.85 13.23 -28.56
CA GLY A 51 9.82 12.91 -29.55
C GLY A 51 8.41 13.31 -29.11
N ALA A 52 7.49 13.41 -30.08
CA ALA A 52 6.12 13.90 -29.87
C ALA A 52 5.32 13.15 -28.79
N ARG A 53 5.77 11.93 -28.47
CA ARG A 53 5.15 10.98 -27.55
C ARG A 53 6.15 10.50 -26.48
N CYS A 54 7.29 11.18 -26.29
CA CYS A 54 8.37 10.79 -25.37
C CYS A 54 8.88 9.35 -25.58
N GLN A 55 8.81 8.88 -26.82
CA GLN A 55 9.12 7.51 -27.21
C GLN A 55 10.59 7.30 -27.54
N LEU A 56 11.33 8.37 -27.82
CA LEU A 56 12.74 8.30 -28.20
C LEU A 56 13.59 8.51 -26.94
N PRO A 57 14.54 7.63 -26.62
CA PRO A 57 15.56 7.94 -25.62
C PRO A 57 16.47 9.05 -26.15
N GLU A 58 16.67 10.10 -25.37
CA GLU A 58 17.63 11.17 -25.67
C GLU A 58 18.90 10.96 -24.83
N PRO A 59 20.09 10.97 -25.45
CA PRO A 59 21.33 10.86 -24.70
C PRO A 59 21.48 12.08 -23.78
N PRO A 60 21.85 11.89 -22.50
CA PRO A 60 22.12 13.00 -21.61
C PRO A 60 23.27 13.86 -22.15
N THR A 61 23.02 15.16 -22.29
CA THR A 61 24.05 16.14 -22.67
C THR A 61 24.87 16.61 -21.48
N SER A 62 24.32 16.49 -20.27
CA SER A 62 25.02 16.71 -19.01
C SER A 62 24.38 15.91 -17.86
N CYS A 63 25.20 15.59 -16.87
CA CYS A 63 24.82 14.86 -15.67
C CYS A 63 24.74 15.82 -14.47
N LEU A 64 23.76 15.61 -13.59
CA LEU A 64 23.51 16.38 -12.38
C LEU A 64 24.13 15.68 -11.16
N ASN A 65 24.12 16.37 -10.02
CA ASN A 65 24.53 15.83 -8.72
C ASN A 65 25.92 15.13 -8.71
N GLY A 66 26.87 15.63 -9.49
CA GLY A 66 28.23 15.06 -9.56
C GLY A 66 28.36 13.80 -10.43
N GLY A 67 27.32 13.46 -11.21
CA GLY A 67 27.39 12.41 -12.22
C GLY A 67 28.43 12.71 -13.31
N THR A 68 28.99 11.65 -13.89
CA THR A 68 29.99 11.75 -14.97
C THR A 68 29.40 11.25 -16.28
N LEU A 69 29.58 12.01 -17.35
CA LEU A 69 29.10 11.63 -18.69
C LEU A 69 30.12 10.68 -19.35
N GLY A 70 29.69 9.48 -19.73
CA GLY A 70 30.55 8.50 -20.40
C GLY A 70 29.74 7.61 -21.33
N GLY A 71 30.19 7.47 -22.59
CA GLY A 71 29.57 6.56 -23.56
C GLY A 71 28.10 6.87 -23.89
N GLY A 72 27.68 8.15 -23.79
CA GLY A 72 26.29 8.54 -24.05
C GLY A 72 25.30 8.26 -22.92
N ALA A 73 25.80 7.97 -21.71
CA ALA A 73 24.97 7.80 -20.51
C ALA A 73 25.64 8.46 -19.28
N CYS A 74 24.84 8.78 -18.27
CA CYS A 74 25.36 9.31 -17.00
C CYS A 74 25.71 8.17 -16.03
N ARG A 75 26.91 8.23 -15.46
CA ARG A 75 27.32 7.40 -14.32
C ARG A 75 27.10 8.18 -13.03
N CYS A 76 26.12 7.76 -12.25
CA CYS A 76 25.68 8.46 -11.04
C CYS A 76 26.50 8.06 -9.79
N PRO A 77 26.86 9.03 -8.92
CA PRO A 77 27.47 8.72 -7.63
C PRO A 77 26.46 8.02 -6.69
N PRO A 78 26.96 7.36 -5.63
CA PRO A 78 26.11 6.72 -4.63
C PRO A 78 25.05 7.67 -4.09
N GLY A 79 23.81 7.20 -3.96
CA GLY A 79 22.69 8.01 -3.49
C GLY A 79 22.07 8.91 -4.56
N THR A 80 22.40 8.75 -5.85
CA THR A 80 21.69 9.42 -6.95
C THR A 80 21.35 8.43 -8.06
N TRP A 81 20.26 8.68 -8.79
CA TRP A 81 19.84 7.87 -9.94
C TRP A 81 19.06 8.69 -10.96
N GLY A 82 18.70 8.05 -12.07
CA GLY A 82 18.02 8.66 -13.20
C GLY A 82 18.94 8.84 -14.40
N PRO A 83 18.38 9.06 -15.61
CA PRO A 83 19.13 9.22 -16.85
C PRO A 83 20.13 10.39 -16.82
N ARG A 84 19.90 11.39 -15.97
CA ARG A 84 20.81 12.52 -15.73
C ARG A 84 21.30 12.60 -14.28
N CYS A 85 21.11 11.56 -13.47
CA CYS A 85 21.39 11.58 -12.02
C CYS A 85 20.61 12.66 -11.26
N GLU A 86 19.42 13.00 -11.76
CA GLU A 86 18.56 14.06 -11.24
C GLU A 86 17.84 13.68 -9.94
N CYS A 87 17.66 12.38 -9.68
CA CYS A 87 17.02 11.90 -8.47
C CYS A 87 18.07 11.73 -7.37
N VAL A 88 17.79 12.30 -6.20
CA VAL A 88 18.65 12.21 -5.01
C VAL A 88 17.98 11.30 -3.99
N GLY A 89 18.78 10.43 -3.38
CA GLY A 89 18.38 9.50 -2.34
C GLY A 89 17.85 10.20 -1.13
N VAL A 90 16.81 9.62 -0.55
CA VAL A 90 16.28 10.08 0.72
C VAL A 90 17.33 9.84 1.82
N SER A 91 17.59 10.87 2.63
CA SER A 91 18.46 10.75 3.79
C SER A 91 17.68 10.14 4.96
N CYS A 92 18.03 8.92 5.33
CA CYS A 92 17.37 8.21 6.42
C CYS A 92 17.98 8.56 7.78
N LEU A 93 17.12 8.78 8.76
CA LEU A 93 17.48 9.03 10.15
C LEU A 93 17.40 7.73 10.96
N ASN A 94 17.89 7.77 12.20
CA ASN A 94 17.75 6.69 13.19
C ASN A 94 18.23 5.30 12.72
N GLY A 95 19.20 5.24 11.81
CA GLY A 95 19.73 3.99 11.26
C GLY A 95 18.88 3.36 10.16
N GLY A 96 17.93 4.11 9.59
CA GLY A 96 17.18 3.67 8.40
C GLY A 96 18.07 3.47 7.17
N VAL A 97 17.66 2.54 6.32
CA VAL A 97 18.37 2.22 5.08
C VAL A 97 17.65 2.85 3.90
N ALA A 98 18.37 3.64 3.11
CA ALA A 98 17.79 4.32 1.95
C ALA A 98 17.45 3.33 0.83
N ASN A 99 16.21 3.39 0.35
CA ASN A 99 15.71 2.66 -0.79
C ASN A 99 15.15 3.64 -1.83
N ARG A 100 16.04 4.17 -2.69
CA ARG A 100 15.73 5.19 -3.70
C ARG A 100 14.96 6.37 -3.09
N THR A 101 13.64 6.35 -3.16
CA THR A 101 12.74 7.43 -2.72
C THR A 101 12.25 7.33 -1.28
N GLU A 102 12.43 6.19 -0.61
CA GLU A 102 11.90 5.96 0.74
C GLU A 102 12.93 5.27 1.65
N CYS A 103 12.75 5.39 2.96
CA CYS A 103 13.60 4.75 3.95
C CYS A 103 12.96 3.47 4.48
N LEU A 104 13.75 2.40 4.52
CA LEU A 104 13.42 1.22 5.32
C LEU A 104 13.77 1.52 6.77
N CYS A 105 12.74 1.71 7.60
CA CYS A 105 12.93 2.10 8.99
C CYS A 105 13.20 0.90 9.91
N PRO A 106 14.13 1.04 10.86
CA PRO A 106 14.34 0.02 11.87
C PRO A 106 13.14 -0.06 12.83
N PRO A 107 12.98 -1.18 13.57
CA PRO A 107 11.93 -1.31 14.57
C PRO A 107 11.95 -0.15 15.55
N GLY A 108 10.80 0.47 15.81
CA GLY A 108 10.73 1.66 16.65
C GLY A 108 10.61 2.98 15.90
N PHE A 109 10.76 3.00 14.58
CA PHE A 109 10.71 4.22 13.78
C PHE A 109 9.81 4.09 12.55
N SER A 110 9.23 5.20 12.13
CA SER A 110 8.36 5.33 10.97
C SER A 110 8.49 6.73 10.35
N GLY A 111 7.83 6.95 9.20
CA GLY A 111 7.93 8.18 8.42
C GLY A 111 8.85 8.02 7.20
N LEU A 112 8.80 9.00 6.30
CA LEU A 112 9.51 8.94 5.00
C LEU A 112 11.03 8.85 5.18
N THR A 113 11.55 9.49 6.23
CA THR A 113 12.97 9.52 6.58
C THR A 113 13.26 8.79 7.89
N CYS A 114 12.31 8.01 8.42
CA CYS A 114 12.39 7.40 9.75
C CYS A 114 12.53 8.42 10.88
N GLU A 115 11.95 9.60 10.70
CA GLU A 115 12.05 10.72 11.63
C GLU A 115 11.13 10.57 12.85
N ARG A 116 10.10 9.74 12.76
CA ARG A 116 9.09 9.58 13.80
C ARG A 116 9.33 8.29 14.56
N PRO A 117 9.13 8.28 15.89
CA PRO A 117 8.98 7.03 16.61
C PRO A 117 7.73 6.31 16.10
N ASP A 118 7.83 5.01 15.83
CA ASP A 118 6.68 4.18 15.52
C ASP A 118 5.83 3.99 16.79
N PRO A 119 4.58 4.50 16.82
CA PRO A 119 3.70 4.30 17.96
C PRO A 119 3.37 2.82 18.17
N GLY A 120 3.43 1.97 17.12
CA GLY A 120 3.20 0.53 17.20
C GLY A 120 4.29 -0.21 17.99
N ALA A 121 5.55 0.15 17.79
CA ALA A 121 6.70 -0.44 18.47
C ALA A 121 6.71 -0.31 20.00
N ARG A 122 5.86 0.56 20.57
CA ARG A 122 5.65 0.58 22.02
C ARG A 122 4.99 -0.71 22.52
N CYS A 123 4.28 -1.43 21.67
CA CYS A 123 3.63 -2.70 21.98
C CYS A 123 4.51 -3.89 21.58
N ALA A 124 4.58 -4.90 22.42
CA ALA A 124 5.35 -6.13 22.22
C ALA A 124 4.48 -7.23 21.59
N ASN A 125 5.12 -8.31 21.15
CA ASN A 125 4.46 -9.53 20.67
C ASN A 125 3.45 -9.30 19.52
N GLY A 126 3.70 -8.29 18.67
CA GLY A 126 2.81 -7.96 17.54
C GLY A 126 1.46 -7.35 17.97
N SER A 127 1.35 -6.89 19.22
CA SER A 127 0.12 -6.31 19.76
C SER A 127 -0.19 -4.95 19.10
N THR A 128 -1.48 -4.62 18.99
CA THR A 128 -1.92 -3.40 18.29
C THR A 128 -1.89 -2.18 19.22
N ALA A 129 -1.24 -1.10 18.78
CA ALA A 129 -1.31 0.19 19.48
C ALA A 129 -2.59 0.94 19.12
N VAL A 130 -3.32 1.43 20.12
CA VAL A 130 -4.49 2.31 19.96
C VAL A 130 -4.30 3.55 20.82
N GLY A 131 -3.90 4.65 20.18
CA GLY A 131 -3.46 5.86 20.89
C GLY A 131 -2.22 5.56 21.74
N ASP A 132 -2.30 5.83 23.04
CA ASP A 132 -1.19 5.58 23.97
C ASP A 132 -1.19 4.22 24.66
N ARG A 133 -2.20 3.37 24.40
CA ARG A 133 -2.36 2.04 25.00
C ARG A 133 -2.13 0.92 23.98
N CYS A 134 -1.72 -0.23 24.47
CA CYS A 134 -1.63 -1.45 23.69
C CYS A 134 -2.87 -2.32 23.94
N LEU A 135 -3.43 -2.90 22.87
CA LEU A 135 -4.45 -3.94 22.95
C LEU A 135 -3.74 -5.29 23.05
N CYS A 136 -3.80 -5.91 24.22
CA CYS A 136 -3.13 -7.17 24.47
C CYS A 136 -4.00 -8.35 24.02
N PRO A 137 -3.43 -9.31 23.29
CA PRO A 137 -4.14 -10.54 22.99
C PRO A 137 -4.32 -11.39 24.26
N PRO A 138 -5.33 -12.29 24.30
CA PRO A 138 -5.52 -13.24 25.38
C PRO A 138 -4.23 -13.97 25.73
N GLY A 139 -3.87 -14.00 27.02
CA GLY A 139 -2.61 -14.60 27.50
C GLY A 139 -1.49 -13.60 27.73
N LEU A 140 -1.68 -12.33 27.36
CA LEU A 140 -0.72 -11.25 27.56
C LEU A 140 -1.35 -10.06 28.28
N SER A 141 -0.54 -9.35 29.07
CA SER A 141 -0.94 -8.17 29.82
C SER A 141 0.23 -7.18 29.98
N GLY A 142 0.00 -6.11 30.74
CA GLY A 142 0.96 -5.03 30.94
C GLY A 142 0.84 -3.93 29.89
N ARG A 143 1.51 -2.79 30.13
CA ARG A 143 1.39 -1.58 29.29
C ARG A 143 1.84 -1.83 27.84
N ARG A 144 2.74 -2.78 27.64
CA ARG A 144 3.29 -3.16 26.34
C ARG A 144 2.87 -4.56 25.89
N CYS A 145 2.00 -5.26 26.62
CA CYS A 145 1.64 -6.65 26.30
C CYS A 145 2.83 -7.63 26.28
N ASP A 146 3.80 -7.39 27.16
CA ASP A 146 5.02 -8.17 27.35
C ASP A 146 4.99 -9.06 28.61
N VAL A 147 3.95 -8.96 29.43
CA VAL A 147 3.77 -9.79 30.62
C VAL A 147 2.85 -10.96 30.26
N ARG A 148 3.22 -12.18 30.63
CA ARG A 148 2.35 -13.34 30.48
C ARG A 148 1.23 -13.31 31.52
N ASP A 149 0.01 -13.55 31.07
CA ASP A 149 -1.18 -13.60 31.91
C ASP A 149 -2.04 -14.82 31.56
N GLU A 150 -1.71 -15.95 32.18
CA GLU A 150 -2.44 -17.22 32.02
C GLU A 150 -3.92 -17.10 32.45
N ALA A 151 -4.27 -16.09 33.25
CA ALA A 151 -5.65 -15.84 33.65
C ALA A 151 -6.51 -15.25 32.52
N THR A 152 -5.92 -14.83 31.38
CA THR A 152 -6.66 -14.39 30.19
C THR A 152 -6.45 -15.29 28.99
N ALA A 153 -5.48 -16.22 29.02
CA ALA A 153 -5.15 -17.11 27.92
C ALA A 153 -6.36 -17.94 27.42
N CYS A 154 -6.40 -18.20 26.11
CA CYS A 154 -7.35 -19.14 25.52
C CYS A 154 -7.08 -20.56 26.03
N GLN A 155 -8.13 -21.28 26.40
CA GLN A 155 -8.05 -22.64 26.92
C GLN A 155 -8.35 -23.68 25.84
N HIS A 156 -8.03 -24.94 26.14
CA HIS A 156 -8.33 -26.10 25.29
C HIS A 156 -7.87 -26.00 23.83
N GLY A 157 -6.78 -25.27 23.56
CA GLY A 157 -6.24 -25.08 22.22
C GLY A 157 -6.95 -24.00 21.39
N GLY A 158 -7.71 -23.10 22.02
CA GLY A 158 -8.24 -21.90 21.37
C GLY A 158 -7.13 -21.01 20.81
N THR A 159 -7.40 -20.37 19.67
CA THR A 159 -6.44 -19.48 19.00
C THR A 159 -6.80 -18.02 19.32
N ALA A 160 -5.84 -17.26 19.85
CA ALA A 160 -6.00 -15.83 20.07
C ALA A 160 -5.92 -15.08 18.73
N VAL A 161 -6.96 -14.30 18.41
CA VAL A 161 -6.99 -13.42 17.23
C VAL A 161 -7.44 -12.04 17.69
N GLY A 162 -6.55 -11.05 17.60
CA GLY A 162 -6.79 -9.75 18.22
C GLY A 162 -6.96 -9.89 19.73
N THR A 163 -8.10 -9.44 20.26
CA THR A 163 -8.43 -9.51 21.69
C THR A 163 -9.35 -10.68 22.06
N GLU A 164 -9.68 -11.56 21.11
CA GLU A 164 -10.66 -12.64 21.31
C GLU A 164 -10.06 -14.02 21.11
N CYS A 165 -10.68 -15.02 21.73
CA CYS A 165 -10.34 -16.44 21.54
C CYS A 165 -11.29 -17.07 20.53
N TYR A 166 -10.72 -17.69 19.50
CA TYR A 166 -11.46 -18.54 18.58
C TYR A 166 -11.41 -19.99 19.06
N CYS A 167 -12.58 -20.55 19.37
CA CYS A 167 -12.69 -21.85 20.05
C CYS A 167 -12.70 -23.04 19.09
N PRO A 168 -12.02 -24.14 19.46
CA PRO A 168 -12.12 -25.39 18.71
C PRO A 168 -13.51 -26.02 18.88
N PRO A 169 -13.91 -26.92 17.96
CA PRO A 169 -15.20 -27.60 18.04
C PRO A 169 -15.43 -28.29 19.39
N GLY A 170 -16.62 -28.10 19.94
CA GLY A 170 -17.00 -28.68 21.24
C GLY A 170 -16.54 -27.86 22.46
N PHE A 171 -15.96 -26.68 22.24
CA PHE A 171 -15.65 -25.72 23.30
C PHE A 171 -16.27 -24.35 23.00
N GLU A 172 -16.64 -23.64 24.05
CA GLU A 172 -17.30 -22.34 23.97
C GLU A 172 -16.91 -21.47 25.19
N GLY A 173 -17.34 -20.21 25.15
CA GLY A 173 -16.99 -19.20 26.16
C GLY A 173 -15.90 -18.25 25.65
N PRO A 174 -15.73 -17.10 26.32
CA PRO A 174 -14.79 -16.05 25.90
C PRO A 174 -13.33 -16.52 25.90
N ARG A 175 -13.02 -17.61 26.62
CA ARG A 175 -11.69 -18.21 26.67
C ARG A 175 -11.72 -19.70 26.30
N CYS A 176 -12.80 -20.19 25.70
CA CYS A 176 -12.96 -21.61 25.36
C CYS A 176 -12.86 -22.55 26.58
N GLU A 177 -13.18 -22.02 27.76
CA GLU A 177 -13.07 -22.72 29.04
C GLU A 177 -14.15 -23.78 29.23
N ARG A 178 -15.27 -23.67 28.50
CA ARG A 178 -16.45 -24.50 28.69
C ARG A 178 -16.58 -25.52 27.58
N LYS A 179 -16.72 -26.79 27.95
CA LYS A 179 -17.00 -27.87 27.01
C LYS A 179 -18.49 -27.86 26.66
N MET A 180 -18.81 -27.76 25.38
CA MET A 180 -20.18 -27.85 24.89
C MET A 180 -20.68 -29.28 25.12
N GLY A 181 -21.78 -29.43 25.86
CA GLY A 181 -22.41 -30.73 26.08
C GLY A 181 -22.86 -31.33 24.74
N MET A 182 -22.72 -32.65 24.60
CA MET A 182 -23.12 -33.43 23.41
C MET A 182 -24.66 -33.43 23.20
N LYS A 183 -25.25 -32.28 22.93
CA LYS A 183 -26.62 -32.11 22.43
C LYS A 183 -26.60 -31.06 21.32
N GLY A 184 -25.99 -31.39 20.18
CA GLY A 184 -26.07 -30.50 19.02
C GLY A 184 -24.92 -30.52 18.01
N MET A 185 -24.18 -31.62 17.84
CA MET A 185 -23.48 -31.83 16.56
C MET A 185 -24.53 -32.21 15.50
N GLY A 186 -25.34 -31.22 15.11
CA GLY A 186 -26.13 -31.31 13.89
C GLY A 186 -25.15 -31.33 12.72
N THR A 187 -25.03 -32.48 12.09
CA THR A 187 -24.29 -32.69 10.85
C THR A 187 -24.69 -31.64 9.81
N GLY A 188 -23.79 -30.72 9.47
CA GLY A 188 -23.99 -29.82 8.34
C GLY A 188 -23.35 -28.45 8.50
N MET A 189 -22.03 -28.37 8.37
CA MET A 189 -21.38 -27.14 7.94
C MET A 189 -21.76 -26.92 6.47
N LYS A 190 -22.96 -26.38 6.21
CA LYS A 190 -23.27 -25.79 4.91
C LYS A 190 -22.46 -24.51 4.84
N ILE A 191 -21.44 -24.50 3.97
CA ILE A 191 -20.80 -23.26 3.52
C ILE A 191 -21.86 -22.49 2.71
N GLY A 192 -22.73 -21.77 3.42
CA GLY A 192 -23.62 -20.81 2.84
C GLY A 192 -22.83 -19.53 2.58
N VAL A 193 -22.27 -19.39 1.39
CA VAL A 193 -21.91 -18.06 0.87
C VAL A 193 -23.24 -17.33 0.65
N GLY A 194 -23.70 -16.65 1.69
CA GLY A 194 -24.85 -15.75 1.62
C GLY A 194 -24.45 -14.55 0.79
N VAL A 195 -24.75 -14.60 -0.51
CA VAL A 195 -24.84 -13.41 -1.35
C VAL A 195 -25.90 -12.51 -0.72
N LYS A 196 -25.46 -11.36 -0.18
CA LYS A 196 -26.37 -10.26 0.15
C LYS A 196 -27.11 -9.90 -1.13
N LYS A 197 -28.41 -10.18 -1.16
CA LYS A 197 -29.32 -9.61 -2.13
C LYS A 197 -29.96 -8.42 -1.42
N ASP A 198 -29.38 -7.24 -1.63
CA ASP A 198 -30.00 -5.97 -1.27
C ASP A 198 -31.37 -5.89 -1.94
N LEU A 199 -32.40 -5.63 -1.14
CA LEU A 199 -33.75 -5.34 -1.59
C LEU A 199 -33.99 -3.86 -1.30
N GLY A 200 -34.26 -3.08 -2.34
CA GLY A 200 -34.67 -1.68 -2.25
C GLY A 200 -34.03 -0.82 -3.32
#